data_AF-A0A6I9XL47-F1
#
_entry.id   AF-A0A6I9XL47-F1
#
_cell.length_a   1.000
_cell.length_b   1.000
_cell.length_c   1.000
_cell.angle_alpha   90.00
_cell.angle_beta   90.00
_cell.angle_gamma   90.00
#
_symmetry.space_group_name_H-M   'P 1'
#
loop_
_entity.id
_entity.type
_entity.pdbx_description
1 polymer ?
#
loop_
_entity_poly.entity_id
_entity_poly.type
_entity_poly.pdbx_seq_one_letter_code
_entity_poly.pdbx_strand_id
1 'polypeptide(L)'
;MQHLVVRASSPAHLQADDWVLNGVGRKVSHYYGYGLLNGGRLVEMAKRWPRTPPQRKCFIQVVYKARAIGSRLSVSQNVSSSPCLQRRHRGIRSLEHVQVQLSLTYSRRGDLAISLTSPMGTTSTLVDVR
;
A
#
# COMPACT_ATOMS: atom_id res chain seq x y z
N MET A 1 7.84 -11.54 10.63
CA MET A 1 7.06 -10.76 11.63
C MET A 1 5.90 -9.97 11.01
N GLN A 2 6.14 -9.01 10.10
CA GLN A 2 5.09 -8.12 9.56
C GLN A 2 3.87 -8.86 8.97
N HIS A 3 4.10 -9.95 8.23
CA HIS A 3 3.03 -10.81 7.71
C HIS A 3 2.06 -11.33 8.77
N LEU A 4 2.57 -11.63 9.98
CA LEU A 4 1.76 -12.11 11.09
C LEU A 4 0.96 -10.95 11.71
N VAL A 5 1.57 -9.77 11.89
CA VAL A 5 0.87 -8.58 12.40
C VAL A 5 -0.36 -8.26 11.56
N VAL A 6 -0.19 -8.17 10.23
CA VAL A 6 -1.30 -7.90 9.29
C VAL A 6 -2.45 -8.89 9.43
N ARG A 7 -2.15 -10.15 9.77
CA ARG A 7 -3.15 -11.24 9.84
C ARG A 7 -3.71 -11.47 11.24
N ALA A 8 -2.98 -11.08 12.28
CA ALA A 8 -3.35 -11.26 13.67
C ALA A 8 -4.04 -10.01 14.25
N SER A 9 -3.85 -8.84 13.63
CA SER A 9 -4.56 -7.62 14.00
C SER A 9 -6.06 -7.69 13.71
N SER A 10 -6.84 -6.95 14.50
CA SER A 10 -8.29 -6.85 14.39
C SER A 10 -8.76 -5.39 14.48
N PRO A 11 -9.67 -4.94 13.60
CA PRO A 11 -10.29 -3.62 13.72
C PRO A 11 -11.36 -3.55 14.82
N ALA A 12 -11.67 -4.66 15.49
CA ALA A 12 -12.73 -4.72 16.49
C ALA A 12 -12.51 -3.70 17.61
N HIS A 13 -13.59 -3.02 18.00
CA HIS A 13 -13.62 -2.02 19.08
C HIS A 13 -12.75 -0.76 18.87
N LEU A 14 -12.23 -0.54 17.65
CA LEU A 14 -11.55 0.70 17.27
C LEU A 14 -12.48 1.57 16.42
N GLN A 15 -12.66 2.83 16.85
CA GLN A 15 -13.51 3.79 16.15
C GLN A 15 -12.65 4.69 15.26
N ALA A 16 -12.92 4.67 13.96
CA ALA A 16 -12.33 5.58 12.97
C ALA A 16 -13.24 5.70 11.75
N ASP A 17 -13.29 6.88 11.14
CA ASP A 17 -14.14 7.15 9.98
C ASP A 17 -13.49 6.72 8.65
N ASP A 18 -12.22 6.34 8.68
CA ASP A 18 -11.39 6.03 7.50
C ASP A 18 -11.22 4.52 7.24
N TRP A 19 -11.95 3.65 7.95
CA TRP A 19 -11.88 2.20 7.73
C TRP A 19 -12.34 1.84 6.31
N VAL A 20 -11.42 1.29 5.51
CA VAL A 20 -11.71 0.82 4.15
C VAL A 20 -11.36 -0.66 3.98
N LEU A 21 -12.12 -1.37 3.15
CA LEU A 21 -11.77 -2.73 2.72
C LEU A 21 -10.74 -2.67 1.59
N ASN A 22 -9.60 -3.33 1.78
CA ASN A 22 -8.60 -3.47 0.73
C ASN A 22 -9.00 -4.58 -0.28
N GLY A 23 -8.21 -4.72 -1.35
CA GLY A 23 -8.47 -5.68 -2.43
C GLY A 23 -8.53 -7.15 -2.00
N VAL A 24 -8.03 -7.49 -0.81
CA VAL A 24 -8.10 -8.87 -0.26
C VAL A 24 -9.10 -8.99 0.89
N GLY A 25 -10.02 -8.02 1.03
CA GLY A 25 -11.12 -8.04 1.99
C GLY A 25 -10.73 -7.76 3.44
N ARG A 26 -9.56 -7.15 3.69
CA ARG A 26 -9.16 -6.73 5.04
C ARG A 26 -9.47 -5.25 5.25
N LYS A 27 -10.02 -4.91 6.42
CA LYS A 27 -10.16 -3.52 6.84
C LYS A 27 -8.79 -2.92 7.15
N VAL A 28 -8.54 -1.71 6.66
CA VAL A 28 -7.36 -0.91 6.93
C VAL A 28 -7.78 0.53 7.22
N SER A 29 -7.10 1.17 8.16
CA SER A 29 -7.23 2.57 8.53
C SER A 29 -5.85 3.22 8.48
N HIS A 30 -5.77 4.49 8.11
CA HIS A 30 -4.56 5.29 8.19
C HIS A 30 -4.19 5.62 9.64
N TYR A 31 -5.16 5.67 10.55
CA TYR A 31 -4.92 5.83 11.99
C TYR A 31 -4.46 4.54 12.67
N TYR A 32 -5.06 3.40 12.31
CA TYR A 32 -4.89 2.14 13.05
C TYR A 32 -4.21 1.01 12.27
N GLY A 33 -3.85 1.22 11.00
CA GLY A 33 -3.36 0.15 10.13
C GLY A 33 -4.38 -0.97 10.00
N TYR A 34 -3.97 -2.22 10.28
CA TYR A 34 -4.87 -3.38 10.30
C TYR A 34 -5.62 -3.56 11.64
N GLY A 35 -5.46 -2.62 12.58
CA GLY A 35 -6.11 -2.62 13.88
C GLY A 35 -5.25 -3.18 15.01
N LEU A 36 -5.90 -3.40 16.16
CA LEU A 36 -5.25 -3.81 17.41
C LEU A 36 -4.66 -5.21 17.27
N LEU A 37 -3.39 -5.36 17.67
CA LEU A 37 -2.69 -6.63 17.59
C LEU A 37 -3.22 -7.62 18.64
N ASN A 38 -3.61 -8.81 18.19
CA ASN A 38 -3.90 -9.92 19.10
C ASN A 38 -2.65 -10.78 19.32
N GLY A 39 -2.05 -10.70 20.51
CA GLY A 39 -0.84 -11.43 20.86
C GLY A 39 -1.01 -12.95 20.86
N GLY A 40 -2.12 -13.46 21.40
CA GLY A 40 -2.42 -14.91 21.41
C GLY A 40 -2.53 -15.48 20.00
N ARG A 41 -3.33 -14.82 19.15
CA ARG A 41 -3.49 -15.19 17.74
C ARG A 41 -2.18 -15.10 16.97
N LEU A 42 -1.35 -14.09 17.24
CA LEU A 42 -0.03 -13.94 16.62
C LEU A 42 0.87 -15.13 16.95
N VAL A 43 0.93 -15.55 18.22
CA VAL A 43 1.75 -16.70 18.65
C VAL A 43 1.21 -18.00 18.06
N GLU A 44 -0.10 -18.22 18.07
CA GLU A 44 -0.72 -19.39 17.46
C GLU A 44 -0.43 -19.48 15.95
N MET A 45 -0.52 -18.36 15.24
CA MET A 45 -0.17 -18.29 13.83
C MET A 45 1.32 -18.52 13.60
N ALA A 46 2.19 -17.97 14.46
CA ALA A 46 3.64 -18.12 14.36
C ALA A 46 4.08 -19.59 14.44
N LYS A 47 3.45 -20.39 15.33
CA LYS A 47 3.74 -21.84 15.47
C LYS A 47 3.55 -22.63 14.18
N ARG A 48 2.66 -22.18 13.29
CA ARG A 48 2.31 -22.86 12.03
C ARG A 48 2.75 -22.08 10.79
N TRP A 49 3.51 -21.00 10.96
CA TRP A 49 3.83 -20.08 9.88
C TRP A 49 4.89 -20.67 8.94
N PRO A 50 4.60 -20.87 7.65
CA PRO A 50 5.61 -21.33 6.71
C PRO A 50 6.66 -20.24 6.48
N ARG A 51 7.88 -20.63 6.09
CA ARG A 51 8.93 -19.68 5.76
C ARG A 51 8.45 -18.76 4.64
N THR A 52 8.54 -17.45 4.87
CA THR A 52 8.21 -16.45 3.85
C THR A 52 9.20 -16.58 2.68
N PRO A 53 8.74 -16.57 1.42
CA PRO A 53 9.63 -16.58 0.26
C PRO A 53 10.60 -15.39 0.26
N PRO A 54 11.73 -15.48 -0.45
CA PRO A 54 12.65 -14.35 -0.59
C PRO A 54 11.95 -13.09 -1.11
N GLN A 55 12.22 -11.96 -0.47
CA GLN A 55 11.68 -10.67 -0.89
C GLN A 55 12.12 -10.34 -2.32
N ARG A 56 11.19 -9.81 -3.11
CA ARG A 56 11.45 -9.29 -4.45
C ARG A 56 11.16 -7.80 -4.48
N LYS A 57 12.01 -7.05 -5.16
CA LYS A 57 11.81 -5.62 -5.41
C LYS A 57 11.68 -5.42 -6.91
N CYS A 58 10.74 -4.56 -7.29
CA CYS A 58 10.52 -4.17 -8.66
C CYS A 58 10.22 -2.68 -8.71
N PHE A 59 10.73 -2.01 -9.73
CA PHE A 59 10.63 -0.57 -9.91
C PHE A 59 9.91 -0.30 -11.22
N ILE A 60 8.98 0.66 -11.20
CA ILE A 60 8.25 1.11 -12.38
C ILE A 60 8.39 2.63 -12.43
N GLN A 61 8.99 3.14 -13.50
CA GLN A 61 8.95 4.57 -13.79
C GLN A 61 7.61 4.89 -14.46
N VAL A 62 6.86 5.79 -13.84
CA VAL A 62 5.52 6.18 -14.30
C VAL A 62 5.55 7.51 -15.05
N VAL A 63 6.44 8.42 -14.65
CA VAL A 63 6.58 9.76 -15.23
C VAL A 63 7.96 9.89 -15.85
N TYR A 64 7.99 10.15 -17.16
CA TYR A 64 9.24 10.33 -17.93
C TYR A 64 9.56 11.80 -18.22
N LYS A 65 8.56 12.68 -18.14
CA LYS A 65 8.70 14.13 -18.35
C LYS A 65 8.00 14.86 -17.21
N ALA A 66 8.57 15.99 -16.79
CA ALA A 66 7.95 16.84 -15.78
C ALA A 66 6.53 17.23 -16.20
N ARG A 67 5.58 17.16 -15.27
CA ARG A 67 4.17 17.53 -15.48
C ARG A 67 3.82 18.63 -14.50
N ALA A 68 3.20 19.70 -14.99
CA ALA A 68 2.72 20.77 -14.14
C ALA A 68 1.60 20.27 -13.22
N ILE A 69 1.64 20.67 -11.96
CA ILE A 69 0.60 20.41 -10.97
C ILE A 69 -0.27 21.67 -10.90
N GLY A 70 -1.47 21.61 -11.49
CA GLY A 70 -2.48 22.66 -11.37
C GLY A 70 -3.31 22.49 -10.10
N SER A 71 -4.64 22.61 -10.22
CA SER A 71 -5.57 22.26 -9.13
C SER A 71 -5.65 20.76 -8.85
N ARG A 72 -5.42 19.92 -9.88
CA ARG A 72 -5.37 18.46 -9.76
C ARG A 72 -4.48 17.87 -10.84
N LEU A 73 -3.66 16.88 -10.49
CA LEU A 73 -2.90 16.06 -11.44
C LEU A 73 -3.23 14.59 -11.20
N SER A 74 -3.63 13.88 -12.25
CA SER A 74 -3.80 12.42 -12.22
C SER A 74 -2.81 11.74 -13.17
N VAL A 75 -2.21 10.66 -12.69
CA VAL A 75 -1.28 9.84 -13.46
C VAL A 75 -1.68 8.38 -13.28
N SER A 76 -1.97 7.70 -14.38
CA SER A 76 -2.32 6.29 -14.41
C SER A 76 -1.35 5.53 -15.31
N GLN A 77 -0.83 4.41 -14.81
CA GLN A 77 0.00 3.49 -15.59
C GLN A 77 -0.65 2.11 -15.58
N ASN A 78 -0.82 1.52 -16.76
CA ASN A 78 -1.19 0.11 -16.83
C ASN A 78 0.04 -0.72 -16.45
N VAL A 79 -0.06 -1.44 -15.32
CA VAL A 79 1.01 -2.29 -14.77
C VAL A 79 0.89 -3.75 -15.21
N SER A 80 -0.15 -4.11 -15.97
CA SER A 80 -0.42 -5.50 -16.39
C SER A 80 0.69 -6.07 -17.28
N SER A 81 1.28 -5.23 -18.13
CA SER A 81 2.42 -5.58 -18.99
C SER A 81 3.78 -5.29 -18.33
N SER A 82 3.81 -4.81 -17.08
CA SER A 82 5.07 -4.45 -16.42
C SER A 82 5.93 -5.68 -16.12
N PRO A 83 7.26 -5.55 -16.11
CA PRO A 83 8.17 -6.61 -15.68
C PRO A 83 7.85 -7.12 -14.26
N CYS A 84 7.20 -6.30 -13.44
CA CYS A 84 6.78 -6.66 -12.09
C CYS A 84 5.68 -7.72 -12.05
N LEU A 85 4.87 -7.86 -13.11
CA LEU A 85 3.80 -8.87 -13.21
C LEU A 85 4.16 -10.04 -14.12
N GLN A 86 5.21 -9.92 -14.96
CA GLN A 86 5.57 -10.96 -15.93
C GLN A 86 6.04 -12.26 -15.25
N ARG A 87 5.34 -13.35 -15.62
CA ARG A 87 5.42 -14.67 -14.96
C ARG A 87 6.65 -15.50 -15.28
N ARG A 88 7.47 -15.13 -16.28
CA ARG A 88 8.68 -15.88 -16.69
C ARG A 88 9.85 -15.72 -15.68
N HIS A 89 9.55 -15.89 -14.39
CA HIS A 89 10.45 -16.22 -13.26
C HIS A 89 10.73 -15.13 -12.21
N ARG A 90 10.41 -13.85 -12.41
CA ARG A 90 10.76 -12.77 -11.44
C ARG A 90 9.66 -11.78 -11.03
N GLY A 91 8.42 -11.95 -11.50
CA GLY A 91 7.31 -11.10 -11.05
C GLY A 91 6.99 -11.22 -9.55
N ILE A 92 6.38 -10.15 -9.01
CA ILE A 92 5.82 -10.07 -7.66
C ILE A 92 4.43 -10.70 -7.69
N ARG A 93 4.24 -11.79 -6.95
CA ARG A 93 2.96 -12.52 -6.89
C ARG A 93 2.03 -12.01 -5.80
N SER A 94 2.60 -11.52 -4.71
CA SER A 94 1.90 -10.95 -3.56
C SER A 94 2.66 -9.70 -3.15
N LEU A 95 1.95 -8.58 -3.08
CA LEU A 95 2.53 -7.33 -2.60
C LEU A 95 2.73 -7.38 -1.07
N GLU A 96 3.80 -6.74 -0.62
CA GLU A 96 4.09 -6.49 0.80
C GLU A 96 4.07 -4.99 1.06
N HIS A 97 4.97 -4.26 0.40
CA HIS A 97 5.09 -2.81 0.49
C HIS A 97 5.06 -2.20 -0.91
N VAL A 98 4.49 -1.00 -0.98
CA VAL A 98 4.51 -0.16 -2.18
C VAL A 98 5.08 1.18 -1.76
N GLN A 99 6.02 1.69 -2.55
CA GLN A 99 6.63 3.00 -2.34
C GLN A 99 6.41 3.84 -3.60
N VAL A 100 6.03 5.10 -3.39
CA VAL A 100 5.97 6.10 -4.46
C VAL A 100 7.08 7.10 -4.20
N GLN A 101 8.07 7.10 -5.08
CA GLN A 101 9.17 8.05 -5.04
C GLN A 101 8.79 9.27 -5.88
N LEU A 102 8.64 10.42 -5.22
CA LEU A 102 8.21 11.66 -5.85
C LEU A 102 9.32 12.71 -5.75
N SER A 103 9.56 13.39 -6.86
CA SER A 103 10.36 14.61 -6.94
C SER A 103 9.51 15.67 -7.63
N LEU A 104 9.16 16.73 -6.90
CA LEU A 104 8.26 17.78 -7.37
C LEU A 104 8.59 19.12 -6.70
N THR A 105 8.18 20.20 -7.35
CA THR A 105 8.21 21.57 -6.83
C THR A 105 6.80 22.12 -6.73
N TYR A 106 6.50 22.81 -5.62
CA TYR A 106 5.19 23.41 -5.39
C TYR A 106 5.33 24.61 -4.45
N SER A 107 4.50 25.63 -4.63
CA SER A 107 4.60 26.89 -3.89
C SER A 107 4.29 26.73 -2.39
N ARG A 108 3.26 25.96 -2.06
CA ARG A 108 2.83 25.66 -0.69
C ARG A 108 2.64 24.16 -0.52
N ARG A 109 3.63 23.47 0.04
CA ARG A 109 3.61 22.02 0.20
C ARG A 109 2.41 21.52 1.03
N GLY A 110 1.95 22.29 2.03
CA GLY A 110 0.81 21.93 2.88
C GLY A 110 -0.51 21.79 2.14
N ASP A 111 -0.65 22.43 0.98
CA ASP A 111 -1.86 22.41 0.16
C ASP A 111 -1.99 21.12 -0.68
N LEU A 112 -0.98 20.25 -0.67
CA LEU A 112 -0.96 19.03 -1.49
C LEU A 112 -1.56 17.82 -0.75
N ALA A 113 -2.62 17.27 -1.32
CA ALA A 113 -3.06 15.90 -1.04
C ALA A 113 -2.57 14.95 -2.13
N ILE A 114 -1.95 13.84 -1.74
CA ILE A 114 -1.41 12.84 -2.67
C ILE A 114 -1.95 11.47 -2.28
N SER A 115 -2.62 10.81 -3.23
CA SER A 115 -3.19 9.47 -3.05
C SER A 115 -2.74 8.52 -4.17
N LEU A 116 -2.59 7.24 -3.83
CA LEU A 116 -2.36 6.15 -4.80
C LEU A 116 -3.51 5.15 -4.75
N THR A 117 -4.11 4.83 -5.89
CA THR A 117 -5.15 3.80 -5.99
C THR A 117 -4.59 2.54 -6.66
N SER A 118 -4.77 1.38 -6.02
CA SER A 118 -4.33 0.09 -6.53
C SER A 118 -5.27 -0.43 -7.63
N PRO A 119 -4.83 -1.37 -8.49
CA PRO A 119 -5.71 -2.01 -9.47
C PRO A 119 -6.93 -2.72 -8.87
N MET A 120 -6.86 -3.08 -7.58
CA MET A 120 -7.96 -3.70 -6.84
C MET A 120 -8.81 -2.67 -6.08
N GLY A 121 -8.68 -1.37 -6.42
CA GLY A 121 -9.51 -0.29 -5.88
C GLY A 121 -9.14 0.22 -4.49
N THR A 122 -8.05 -0.27 -3.88
CA THR A 122 -7.61 0.23 -2.57
C THR A 122 -6.89 1.57 -2.75
N THR A 123 -7.41 2.64 -2.13
CA THR A 123 -6.80 3.97 -2.17
C THR A 123 -6.00 4.23 -0.89
N SER A 124 -4.74 4.59 -1.03
CA SER A 124 -3.83 4.98 0.05
C SER A 124 -3.51 6.47 -0.04
N THR A 125 -3.89 7.23 0.97
CA THR A 125 -3.34 8.58 1.22
C THR A 125 -1.85 8.48 1.56
N LEU A 126 -1.00 9.16 0.80
CA LEU A 126 0.46 9.20 0.97
C LEU A 126 0.89 10.48 1.67
N VAL A 127 0.22 11.59 1.33
CA VAL A 127 0.37 12.91 1.93
C VAL A 127 -1.04 13.49 2.04
N ASP A 128 -1.35 14.08 3.18
CA ASP A 128 -2.60 14.78 3.42
C ASP A 128 -2.34 16.27 3.63
N VAL A 129 -3.38 17.09 3.42
CA VAL A 129 -3.32 18.54 3.60
C VAL A 129 -2.95 18.86 5.05
N ARG A 130 -2.07 19.84 5.26
CA ARG A 130 -1.58 20.23 6.59
C ARG A 130 -1.52 21.73 6.78
#